data_AF-A0A963KUI9-F1
#
_entry.id   AF-A0A963KUI9-F1
#
_cell.length_a   1.000
_cell.length_b   1.000
_cell.length_c   1.000
_cell.angle_alpha   90.00
_cell.angle_beta   90.00
_cell.angle_gamma   90.00
#
_symmetry.space_group_name_H-M   'P 1'
#
loop_
_entity.id
_entity.type
_entity.pdbx_description
1 polymer ?
#
loop_
_entity_poly.entity_id
_entity_poly.type
_entity_poly.pdbx_seq_one_letter_code
_entity_poly.pdbx_strand_id
1 'polypeptide(L)'
;MICNLRSFEIEYANAKSMELLHSIRDELPVRPEDIIGTSIDAFHKNPSHQHRILYNPANYPHSSLIRLGQHSLELHVTLIEMVDGKPMRASLTWSVVTRSVQLADEVSKLSVSVAGTSEELDGSAQGFFHIASEVSGHAGAVSAATESLNRSIADVSVRVGDASKAADNSVDLIRSADQGVAALAQSAESIGKIIEVIHGIAEQTNLLALNATI
;
A
#
# COMPACT_ATOMS: atom_id res chain seq x y z
N MET A 1 -38.05 -21.66 36.96
CA MET A 1 -39.18 -22.61 36.93
C MET A 1 -38.77 -23.90 37.62
N ILE A 2 -39.69 -24.68 38.17
CA ILE A 2 -39.41 -25.99 38.78
C ILE A 2 -40.25 -27.05 38.06
N CYS A 3 -39.61 -28.17 37.73
CA CYS A 3 -40.21 -29.31 37.06
C CYS A 3 -40.16 -30.54 37.96
N ASN A 4 -41.26 -31.29 38.00
CA ASN A 4 -41.32 -32.62 38.58
C ASN A 4 -40.71 -33.62 37.60
N LEU A 5 -39.64 -34.30 37.98
CA LEU A 5 -38.92 -35.22 37.09
C LEU A 5 -39.55 -36.61 37.02
N ARG A 6 -40.63 -36.88 37.76
CA ARG A 6 -41.44 -38.10 37.64
C ARG A 6 -42.55 -37.94 36.60
N SER A 7 -43.30 -36.83 36.64
CA SER A 7 -44.36 -36.54 35.66
C SER A 7 -43.89 -35.70 34.47
N PHE A 8 -42.71 -35.11 34.57
CA PHE A 8 -42.17 -34.12 33.63
C PHE A 8 -43.00 -32.83 33.53
N GLU A 9 -43.86 -32.58 34.50
CA GLU A 9 -44.72 -31.39 34.55
C GLU A 9 -44.06 -30.23 35.27
N ILE A 10 -44.30 -29.03 34.75
CA ILE A 10 -43.84 -27.79 35.37
C ILE A 10 -44.75 -27.48 36.56
N GLU A 11 -44.22 -27.55 37.77
CA GLU A 11 -45.00 -27.30 38.99
C GLU A 11 -44.98 -25.82 39.41
N TYR A 12 -43.98 -25.07 38.97
CA TYR A 12 -43.80 -23.69 39.41
C TYR A 12 -43.09 -22.82 38.37
N ALA A 13 -43.61 -21.62 38.17
CA ALA A 13 -42.95 -20.54 37.45
C ALA A 13 -43.07 -19.25 38.28
N ASN A 14 -41.95 -18.56 38.50
CA ASN A 14 -42.00 -17.27 39.17
C ASN A 14 -42.40 -16.16 38.20
N ALA A 15 -42.74 -14.97 38.73
CA ALA A 15 -43.14 -13.82 37.92
C ALA A 15 -42.13 -13.48 36.82
N LYS A 16 -40.82 -13.56 37.10
CA LYS A 16 -39.78 -13.26 36.10
C LYS A 16 -39.73 -14.27 34.96
N SER A 17 -39.95 -15.55 35.26
CA SER A 17 -40.06 -16.61 34.24
C SER A 17 -41.29 -16.34 33.36
N MET A 18 -42.42 -15.97 33.97
CA MET A 18 -43.65 -15.63 33.25
C MET A 18 -43.47 -14.42 32.34
N GLU A 19 -42.85 -13.33 32.82
CA GLU A 19 -42.51 -12.16 32.00
C GLU A 19 -41.67 -12.54 30.77
N LEU A 20 -40.65 -13.39 30.96
CA LEU A 20 -39.81 -13.87 29.86
C LEU A 20 -40.65 -14.69 28.87
N LEU A 21 -41.45 -15.67 29.34
CA LEU A 21 -42.31 -16.49 28.49
C LEU A 21 -43.30 -15.64 27.68
N HIS A 22 -43.86 -14.57 28.28
CA HIS A 22 -44.71 -13.63 27.55
C HIS A 22 -43.96 -12.87 26.45
N SER A 23 -42.69 -12.51 26.67
CA SER A 23 -41.88 -11.82 25.65
C SER A 23 -41.55 -12.68 24.42
N ILE A 24 -41.58 -14.01 24.57
CA ILE A 24 -41.31 -14.99 23.49
C ILE A 24 -42.54 -15.84 23.14
N ARG A 25 -43.74 -15.38 23.52
CA ARG A 25 -45.01 -16.14 23.43
C ARG A 25 -45.30 -16.72 22.05
N ASP A 26 -44.91 -16.02 20.98
CA ASP A 26 -45.20 -16.41 19.60
C ASP A 26 -44.31 -17.55 19.11
N GLU A 27 -43.22 -17.83 19.84
CA GLU A 27 -42.28 -18.89 19.54
C GLU A 27 -42.50 -20.14 20.44
N LEU A 28 -43.43 -20.07 21.40
CA LEU A 28 -43.71 -21.17 22.33
C LEU A 28 -44.84 -22.08 21.81
N PRO A 29 -44.74 -23.40 22.05
CA PRO A 29 -45.78 -24.36 21.67
C PRO A 29 -47.03 -24.29 22.56
N VAL A 30 -46.93 -23.66 23.73
CA VAL A 30 -48.04 -23.46 24.68
C VAL A 30 -48.09 -22.01 25.13
N ARG A 31 -49.27 -21.57 25.54
CA ARG A 31 -49.45 -20.21 26.06
C ARG A 31 -48.75 -20.08 27.42
N PRO A 32 -48.10 -18.94 27.72
CA PRO A 32 -47.46 -18.72 29.02
C PRO A 32 -48.39 -18.99 30.20
N GLU A 33 -49.67 -18.63 30.10
CA GLU A 33 -50.67 -18.80 31.16
C GLU A 33 -50.95 -20.28 31.48
N ASP A 34 -50.75 -21.16 30.51
CA ASP A 34 -50.98 -22.60 30.62
C ASP A 34 -49.70 -23.38 30.96
N ILE A 35 -48.60 -22.68 31.30
CA ILE A 35 -47.28 -23.30 31.48
C ILE A 35 -47.22 -24.23 32.69
N ILE A 36 -47.91 -23.88 33.78
CA ILE A 36 -47.94 -24.69 35.02
C ILE A 36 -48.88 -25.87 34.79
N GLY A 37 -48.39 -27.07 35.07
CA GLY A 37 -49.06 -28.34 34.77
C GLY A 37 -48.80 -28.87 33.36
N THR A 38 -48.16 -28.09 32.48
CA THR A 38 -47.74 -28.58 31.16
C THR A 38 -46.48 -29.44 31.29
N SER A 39 -46.46 -30.57 30.58
CA SER A 39 -45.25 -31.41 30.46
C SER A 39 -44.18 -30.72 29.62
N ILE A 40 -42.91 -30.82 30.05
CA ILE A 40 -41.76 -30.28 29.30
C ILE A 40 -41.58 -30.94 27.93
N ASP A 41 -42.23 -32.08 27.69
CA ASP A 41 -42.18 -32.82 26.43
C ASP A 41 -42.74 -32.00 25.27
N ALA A 42 -43.70 -31.10 25.55
CA ALA A 42 -44.29 -30.21 24.56
C ALA A 42 -43.25 -29.29 23.88
N PHE A 43 -42.10 -29.06 24.52
CA PHE A 43 -41.04 -28.16 24.03
C PHE A 43 -39.89 -28.87 23.33
N HIS A 44 -39.86 -30.21 23.33
CA HIS A 44 -38.72 -30.97 22.87
C HIS A 44 -39.08 -31.91 21.71
N LYS A 45 -38.34 -31.82 20.61
CA LYS A 45 -38.55 -32.70 19.44
C LYS A 45 -38.33 -34.19 19.76
N ASN A 46 -37.49 -34.51 20.74
CA ASN A 46 -37.19 -35.88 21.16
C ASN A 46 -37.23 -36.00 22.70
N PRO A 47 -38.42 -36.05 23.32
CA PRO A 47 -38.55 -36.03 24.78
C PRO A 47 -37.71 -37.07 25.51
N SER A 48 -37.61 -38.29 24.96
CA SER A 48 -36.81 -39.37 25.55
C SER A 48 -35.31 -39.03 25.67
N HIS A 49 -34.79 -38.15 24.83
CA HIS A 49 -33.42 -37.65 24.99
C HIS A 49 -33.30 -36.75 26.22
N GLN A 50 -34.20 -35.77 26.38
CA GLN A 50 -34.21 -34.89 27.56
C GLN A 50 -34.47 -35.65 28.85
N HIS A 51 -35.37 -36.65 28.84
CA HIS A 51 -35.59 -37.52 29.99
C HIS A 51 -34.29 -38.20 30.42
N ARG A 52 -33.53 -38.78 29.49
CA ARG A 52 -32.23 -39.42 29.81
C ARG A 52 -31.23 -38.43 30.39
N ILE A 53 -31.22 -37.18 29.90
CA ILE A 53 -30.36 -36.14 30.46
C ILE A 53 -30.75 -35.86 31.92
N LEU A 54 -32.04 -35.62 32.16
CA LEU A 54 -32.56 -35.23 33.47
C LEU A 54 -32.61 -36.38 34.49
N TYR A 55 -32.66 -37.63 34.05
CA TYR A 55 -32.64 -38.79 34.95
C TYR A 55 -31.25 -39.12 35.48
N ASN A 56 -30.18 -38.65 34.84
CA ASN A 56 -28.82 -38.92 35.27
C ASN A 56 -28.29 -37.78 36.17
N PRO A 57 -28.08 -38.01 37.48
CA PRO A 57 -27.57 -36.99 38.40
C PRO A 57 -26.22 -36.38 37.96
N ALA A 58 -25.38 -37.12 37.24
CA ALA A 58 -24.09 -36.65 36.77
C ALA A 58 -24.19 -35.53 35.71
N ASN A 59 -25.38 -35.33 35.13
CA ASN A 59 -25.62 -34.26 34.16
C ASN A 59 -25.95 -32.92 34.82
N TYR A 60 -26.11 -32.86 36.15
CA TYR A 60 -26.39 -31.61 36.86
C TYR A 60 -25.11 -31.00 37.48
N PRO A 61 -24.98 -29.66 37.49
CA PRO A 61 -25.81 -28.71 36.76
C PRO A 61 -25.65 -28.84 35.25
N HIS A 62 -26.74 -28.62 34.50
CA HIS A 62 -26.74 -28.66 33.04
C HIS A 62 -26.93 -27.26 32.48
N SER A 63 -26.01 -26.82 31.63
CA SER A 63 -26.14 -25.56 30.89
C SER A 63 -26.26 -25.84 29.40
N SER A 64 -27.14 -25.10 28.73
CA SER A 64 -27.33 -25.20 27.29
C SER A 64 -27.67 -23.83 26.70
N LEU A 65 -27.15 -23.54 25.52
CA LEU A 65 -27.56 -22.40 24.71
C LEU A 65 -28.45 -22.91 23.60
N ILE A 66 -29.69 -22.45 23.55
CA ILE A 66 -30.64 -22.79 22.50
C ILE A 66 -31.02 -21.57 21.68
N ARG A 67 -31.42 -21.81 20.44
CA ARG A 67 -32.05 -20.79 19.59
C ARG A 67 -33.53 -21.08 19.47
N LEU A 68 -34.34 -20.12 19.89
CA LEU A 68 -35.79 -20.12 19.71
C LEU A 68 -36.11 -18.90 18.84
N GLY A 69 -36.63 -19.15 17.63
CA GLY A 69 -36.83 -18.11 16.61
C GLY A 69 -35.64 -17.15 16.46
N GLN A 70 -35.83 -15.88 16.84
CA GLN A 70 -34.78 -14.85 16.79
C GLN A 70 -33.96 -14.72 18.08
N HIS A 71 -34.38 -15.41 19.14
CA HIS A 71 -33.77 -15.31 20.45
C HIS A 71 -32.78 -16.45 20.73
N SER A 72 -31.61 -16.08 21.23
CA SER A 72 -30.70 -17.02 21.92
C SER A 72 -31.06 -17.04 23.40
N LEU A 73 -31.34 -18.23 23.93
CA LEU A 73 -31.68 -18.47 25.33
C LEU A 73 -30.61 -19.35 25.98
N GLU A 74 -30.04 -18.87 27.07
CA GLU A 74 -29.22 -19.67 27.96
C GLU A 74 -30.14 -20.35 28.99
N LEU A 75 -30.04 -21.67 29.07
CA LEU A 75 -30.78 -22.51 29.98
C LEU A 75 -29.81 -23.06 31.02
N HIS A 76 -30.16 -22.92 32.29
CA HIS A 76 -29.42 -23.49 33.39
C HIS A 76 -30.34 -24.36 34.24
N VAL A 77 -30.06 -25.66 34.29
CA VAL A 77 -30.84 -26.65 35.04
C VAL A 77 -30.04 -27.10 36.26
N THR A 78 -30.65 -27.01 37.44
CA THR A 78 -30.09 -27.53 38.69
C THR A 78 -31.02 -28.55 39.32
N LEU A 79 -30.43 -29.57 39.93
CA LEU A 79 -31.19 -30.54 40.72
C LEU A 79 -31.56 -29.90 42.07
N ILE A 80 -32.84 -29.94 42.42
CA ILE A 80 -33.34 -29.41 43.70
C ILE A 80 -33.49 -30.54 44.71
N GLU A 81 -34.02 -31.69 44.28
CA GLU A 81 -34.42 -32.77 45.18
C GLU A 81 -34.10 -34.15 44.59
N MET A 82 -33.60 -35.03 45.46
CA MET A 82 -33.40 -36.45 45.19
C MET A 82 -34.15 -37.30 46.22
N VAL A 83 -34.77 -38.39 45.75
CA VAL A 83 -35.46 -39.37 46.60
C VAL A 83 -35.03 -40.77 46.15
N ASP A 84 -34.59 -41.61 47.09
CA ASP A 84 -34.10 -42.97 46.81
C ASP A 84 -33.04 -43.04 45.68
N GLY A 85 -32.14 -42.06 45.65
CA GLY A 85 -31.08 -41.97 44.63
C GLY A 85 -31.56 -41.54 43.24
N LYS A 86 -32.83 -41.16 43.07
CA LYS A 86 -33.40 -40.70 41.81
C LYS A 86 -33.69 -39.19 41.84
N PRO A 87 -33.39 -38.45 40.76
CA PRO A 87 -33.82 -37.07 40.61
C PRO A 87 -35.34 -36.94 40.71
N MET A 88 -35.83 -36.04 41.57
CA MET A 88 -37.27 -35.82 41.77
C MET A 88 -37.71 -34.44 41.27
N ARG A 89 -36.94 -33.38 41.54
CA ARG A 89 -37.26 -32.02 41.09
C ARG A 89 -36.03 -31.32 40.59
N ALA A 90 -36.17 -30.59 39.49
CA ALA A 90 -35.12 -29.71 38.98
C ALA A 90 -35.65 -28.28 38.81
N SER A 91 -34.79 -27.31 39.09
CA SER A 91 -34.99 -25.91 38.74
C SER A 91 -34.40 -25.68 37.36
N LEU A 92 -35.05 -24.81 36.61
CA LEU A 92 -34.64 -24.38 35.30
C LEU A 92 -34.74 -22.86 35.23
N THR A 93 -33.63 -22.21 34.90
CA THR A 93 -33.53 -20.76 34.74
C THR A 93 -33.20 -20.45 33.29
N TRP A 94 -33.95 -19.51 32.69
CA TRP A 94 -33.78 -19.11 31.29
C TRP A 94 -33.34 -17.65 31.26
N SER A 95 -32.40 -17.31 30.39
CA SER A 95 -31.93 -15.95 30.18
C SER A 95 -31.84 -15.66 28.68
N VAL A 96 -32.37 -14.51 28.24
CA VAL A 96 -32.23 -14.06 26.85
C VAL A 96 -30.83 -13.45 26.69
N VAL A 97 -29.97 -14.12 25.93
CA VAL A 97 -28.57 -13.72 25.69
C VAL A 97 -28.31 -13.33 24.22
N THR A 98 -29.38 -13.07 23.48
CA THR A 98 -29.34 -12.79 22.02
C THR A 98 -28.35 -11.69 21.67
N ARG A 99 -28.45 -10.55 22.37
CA ARG A 99 -27.58 -9.39 22.15
C ARG A 99 -26.11 -9.75 22.42
N SER A 100 -25.82 -10.45 23.52
CA SER A 100 -24.45 -10.84 23.85
C SER A 100 -23.83 -11.78 22.80
N VAL A 101 -24.61 -12.74 22.30
CA VAL A 101 -24.17 -13.65 21.24
C VAL A 101 -23.91 -12.91 19.93
N GLN A 102 -24.80 -11.98 19.55
CA GLN A 102 -24.63 -11.16 18.34
C GLN A 102 -23.40 -10.26 18.42
N LEU A 103 -23.20 -9.57 19.55
CA LEU A 103 -22.01 -8.74 19.75
C LEU A 103 -20.72 -9.58 19.70
N ALA A 104 -20.71 -10.78 20.29
CA ALA A 104 -19.54 -11.66 20.23
C ALA A 104 -19.20 -12.07 18.79
N ASP A 105 -20.21 -12.36 17.96
CA ASP A 105 -20.03 -12.67 16.54
C ASP A 105 -19.51 -11.45 15.74
N GLU A 106 -20.09 -10.27 15.98
CA GLU A 106 -19.62 -9.02 15.36
C GLU A 106 -18.18 -8.69 15.72
N VAL A 107 -17.81 -8.82 17.00
CA VAL A 107 -16.44 -8.61 17.47
C VAL A 107 -15.50 -9.62 16.84
N SER A 108 -15.88 -10.90 16.74
CA SER A 108 -15.06 -11.93 16.09
C SER A 108 -14.80 -11.60 14.62
N LYS A 109 -15.84 -11.21 13.88
CA LYS A 109 -15.73 -10.78 12.48
C LYS A 109 -14.84 -9.54 12.33
N LEU A 110 -15.01 -8.57 13.21
CA LEU A 110 -14.18 -7.36 13.23
C LEU A 110 -12.71 -7.71 13.49
N SER A 111 -12.41 -8.60 14.44
CA SER A 111 -11.04 -9.05 14.71
C SER A 111 -10.39 -9.71 13.50
N VAL A 112 -11.11 -10.57 12.77
CA VAL A 112 -10.61 -11.18 11.53
C VAL A 112 -10.35 -10.12 10.46
N SER A 113 -11.26 -9.17 10.29
CA SER A 113 -11.08 -8.08 9.33
C SER A 113 -9.86 -7.20 9.68
N VAL A 114 -9.68 -6.86 10.96
CA VAL A 114 -8.54 -6.07 11.43
C VAL A 114 -7.22 -6.81 11.19
N ALA A 115 -7.18 -8.13 11.47
CA ALA A 115 -6.01 -8.96 11.19
C ALA A 115 -5.65 -8.93 9.69
N GLY A 116 -6.63 -9.15 8.80
CA GLY A 116 -6.41 -9.08 7.35
C GLY A 116 -5.91 -7.71 6.89
N THR A 117 -6.52 -6.61 7.38
CA THR A 117 -6.03 -5.25 7.05
C THR A 117 -4.63 -4.97 7.58
N SER A 118 -4.23 -5.61 8.67
CA SER A 118 -2.88 -5.45 9.24
C SER A 118 -1.83 -6.20 8.40
N GLU A 119 -2.17 -7.39 7.89
CA GLU A 119 -1.32 -8.12 6.94
C GLU A 119 -1.13 -7.36 5.61
N GLU A 120 -2.21 -6.78 5.07
CA GLU A 120 -2.14 -5.92 3.88
C GLU A 120 -1.27 -4.67 4.12
N LEU A 121 -1.38 -4.06 5.30
CA LEU A 121 -0.59 -2.90 5.69
C LEU A 121 0.91 -3.25 5.82
N ASP A 122 1.24 -4.41 6.39
CA ASP A 122 2.62 -4.90 6.49
C ASP A 122 3.22 -5.14 5.09
N GLY A 123 2.48 -5.82 4.21
CA GLY A 123 2.91 -6.01 2.82
C GLY A 123 3.12 -4.69 2.08
N SER A 124 2.22 -3.72 2.28
CA SER A 124 2.35 -2.39 1.71
C SER A 124 3.57 -1.65 2.26
N ALA A 125 3.82 -1.71 3.57
CA ALA A 125 4.98 -1.10 4.21
C ALA A 125 6.30 -1.66 3.66
N GLN A 126 6.40 -2.99 3.50
CA GLN A 126 7.55 -3.62 2.86
C GLN A 126 7.76 -3.14 1.43
N GLY A 127 6.68 -3.02 0.64
CA GLY A 127 6.71 -2.45 -0.71
C GLY A 127 7.22 -1.00 -0.72
N PHE A 128 6.76 -0.16 0.21
CA PHE A 128 7.24 1.21 0.36
C PHE A 128 8.74 1.27 0.66
N PHE A 129 9.26 0.42 1.56
CA PHE A 129 10.69 0.38 1.86
C PHE A 129 11.53 -0.02 0.64
N HIS A 130 11.05 -0.95 -0.17
CA HIS A 130 11.73 -1.35 -1.39
C HIS A 130 11.84 -0.18 -2.38
N ILE A 131 10.71 0.48 -2.66
CA ILE A 131 10.66 1.65 -3.55
C ILE A 131 11.55 2.78 -3.02
N ALA A 132 11.53 3.05 -1.71
CA ALA A 132 12.38 4.07 -1.11
C ALA A 132 13.87 3.77 -1.31
N SER A 133 14.27 2.50 -1.21
CA SER A 133 15.64 2.05 -1.45
C SER A 133 16.05 2.23 -2.92
N GLU A 134 15.18 1.86 -3.86
CA GLU A 134 15.39 2.08 -5.30
C GLU A 134 15.53 3.56 -5.64
N VAL A 135 14.66 4.42 -5.10
CA VAL A 135 14.72 5.88 -5.29
C VAL A 135 16.03 6.45 -4.77
N SER A 136 16.49 6.00 -3.60
CA SER A 136 17.78 6.40 -3.04
C SER A 136 18.94 5.99 -3.97
N GLY A 137 18.90 4.77 -4.52
CA GLY A 137 19.85 4.29 -5.52
C GLY A 137 19.86 5.14 -6.79
N HIS A 138 18.68 5.47 -7.32
CA HIS A 138 18.55 6.36 -8.47
C HIS A 138 19.08 7.77 -8.19
N ALA A 139 18.79 8.34 -7.02
CA ALA A 139 19.33 9.64 -6.63
C ALA A 139 20.86 9.63 -6.57
N GLY A 140 21.46 8.56 -6.06
CA GLY A 140 22.91 8.36 -6.09
C GLY A 140 23.49 8.29 -7.50
N ALA A 141 22.85 7.53 -8.40
CA ALA A 141 23.25 7.42 -9.80
C ALA A 141 23.16 8.77 -10.54
N VAL A 142 22.09 9.54 -10.31
CA VAL A 142 21.92 10.89 -10.86
C VAL A 142 22.99 11.85 -10.35
N SER A 143 23.33 11.79 -9.05
CA SER A 143 24.40 12.59 -8.47
C SER A 143 25.75 12.28 -9.13
N ALA A 144 26.09 11.00 -9.31
CA ALA A 144 27.32 10.58 -9.97
C ALA A 144 27.36 11.03 -11.44
N ALA A 145 26.24 10.91 -12.16
CA ALA A 145 26.11 11.39 -13.54
C ALA A 145 26.31 12.91 -13.63
N THR A 146 25.75 13.67 -12.68
CA THR A 146 25.91 15.12 -12.59
C THR A 146 27.36 15.51 -12.33
N GLU A 147 28.07 14.78 -11.46
CA GLU A 147 29.49 15.00 -11.21
C GLU A 147 30.33 14.74 -12.47
N SER A 148 30.03 13.67 -13.22
CA SER A 148 30.67 13.38 -14.50
C SER A 148 30.42 14.48 -15.53
N LEU A 149 29.18 14.98 -15.62
CA LEU A 149 28.81 16.08 -16.52
C LEU A 149 29.58 17.36 -16.18
N ASN A 150 29.72 17.70 -14.91
CA ASN A 150 30.50 18.87 -14.49
C ASN A 150 31.97 18.76 -14.91
N ARG A 151 32.58 17.57 -14.79
CA ARG A 151 33.94 17.33 -15.29
C ARG A 151 34.01 17.50 -16.81
N SER A 152 33.05 16.93 -17.55
CA SER A 152 33.00 17.10 -19.01
C SER A 152 32.81 18.57 -19.42
N ILE A 153 32.01 19.35 -18.71
CA ILE A 153 31.84 20.79 -18.97
C ILE A 153 33.14 21.56 -18.73
N ALA A 154 33.88 21.21 -17.67
CA ALA A 154 35.19 21.81 -17.41
C ALA A 154 36.18 21.50 -18.53
N ASP A 155 36.25 20.25 -18.99
CA ASP A 155 37.11 19.85 -20.13
C ASP A 155 36.73 20.57 -21.43
N VAL A 156 35.43 20.66 -21.73
CA VAL A 156 34.94 21.41 -22.90
C VAL A 156 35.33 22.88 -22.80
N SER A 157 35.22 23.49 -21.61
CA SER A 157 35.58 24.89 -21.40
C SER A 157 37.06 25.14 -21.65
N VAL A 158 37.95 24.24 -21.21
CA VAL A 158 39.39 24.30 -21.51
C VAL A 158 39.63 24.20 -23.02
N ARG A 159 39.02 23.22 -23.70
CA ARG A 159 39.17 23.03 -25.15
C ARG A 159 38.67 24.23 -25.95
N VAL A 160 37.59 24.87 -25.52
CA VAL A 160 37.08 26.11 -26.13
C VAL A 160 38.09 27.25 -25.97
N GLY A 161 38.71 27.38 -24.79
CA GLY A 161 39.78 28.35 -24.56
C GLY A 161 41.00 28.13 -25.46
N ASP A 162 41.43 26.88 -25.63
CA ASP A 162 42.54 26.54 -26.52
C ASP A 162 42.21 26.80 -28.00
N ALA A 163 40.99 26.47 -28.43
CA ALA A 163 40.51 26.77 -29.77
C ALA A 163 40.46 28.28 -30.05
N SER A 164 40.04 29.09 -29.07
CA SER A 164 40.05 30.55 -29.17
C SER A 164 41.48 31.08 -29.35
N LYS A 165 42.44 30.62 -28.54
CA LYS A 165 43.85 31.01 -28.68
C LYS A 165 44.43 30.61 -30.04
N ALA A 166 44.09 29.42 -30.54
CA ALA A 166 44.53 28.97 -31.86
C ALA A 166 43.95 29.85 -32.99
N ALA A 167 42.70 30.28 -32.85
CA ALA A 167 42.08 31.22 -33.78
C ALA A 167 42.76 32.60 -33.75
N ASP A 168 43.06 33.14 -32.58
CA ASP A 168 43.78 34.42 -32.42
C ASP A 168 45.17 34.36 -33.08
N ASN A 169 45.94 33.29 -32.81
CA ASN A 169 47.23 33.06 -33.45
C ASN A 169 47.12 32.98 -34.99
N SER A 170 46.05 32.38 -35.50
CA SER A 170 45.80 32.28 -36.94
C SER A 170 45.50 33.65 -37.56
N VAL A 171 44.73 34.50 -36.87
CA VAL A 171 44.46 35.88 -37.30
C VAL A 171 45.76 36.69 -37.35
N ASP A 172 46.64 36.55 -36.37
CA ASP A 172 47.94 37.24 -36.36
C ASP A 172 48.89 36.74 -37.47
N LEU A 173 48.86 35.44 -37.77
CA LEU A 173 49.61 34.88 -38.89
C LEU A 173 49.09 35.42 -40.24
N ILE A 174 47.77 35.53 -40.42
CA ILE A 174 47.15 36.13 -41.61
C ILE A 174 47.58 37.60 -41.76
N ARG A 175 47.54 38.40 -40.70
CA ARG A 175 48.02 39.80 -40.74
C ARG A 175 49.49 39.90 -41.17
N SER A 176 50.33 38.99 -40.68
CA SER A 176 51.74 38.95 -41.05
C SER A 176 51.93 38.58 -42.52
N ALA A 177 51.13 37.64 -43.02
CA ALA A 177 51.10 37.27 -44.43
C ALA A 177 50.65 38.44 -45.32
N ASP A 178 49.59 39.17 -44.93
CA ASP A 178 49.11 40.36 -45.64
C ASP A 178 50.19 41.45 -45.74
N GLN A 179 50.94 41.68 -44.66
CA GLN A 179 52.10 42.60 -44.68
C GLN A 179 53.19 42.12 -45.64
N GLY A 180 53.48 40.82 -45.66
CA GLY A 180 54.43 40.23 -46.60
C GLY A 180 54.00 40.39 -48.07
N VAL A 181 52.72 40.15 -48.37
CA VAL A 181 52.14 40.35 -49.70
C VAL A 181 52.21 41.83 -50.11
N ALA A 182 51.91 42.76 -49.21
CA ALA A 182 52.03 44.19 -49.47
C ALA A 182 53.48 44.62 -49.76
N ALA A 183 54.45 44.12 -49.00
CA ALA A 183 55.87 44.39 -49.22
C ALA A 183 56.37 43.82 -50.57
N LEU A 184 55.88 42.63 -50.95
CA LEU A 184 56.17 42.03 -52.25
C LEU A 184 55.61 42.87 -53.39
N ALA A 185 54.38 43.38 -53.25
CA ALA A 185 53.76 44.27 -54.24
C ALA A 185 54.56 45.56 -54.43
N GLN A 186 55.02 46.19 -53.34
CA GLN A 186 55.88 47.38 -53.40
C GLN A 186 57.23 47.11 -54.06
N SER A 187 57.81 45.93 -53.81
CA SER A 187 59.05 45.49 -54.44
C SER A 187 58.86 45.30 -55.95
N ALA A 188 57.76 44.68 -56.36
CA ALA A 188 57.40 44.51 -57.77
C ALA A 188 57.18 45.85 -58.48
N GLU A 189 56.55 46.84 -57.83
CA GLU A 189 56.40 48.21 -58.37
C GLU A 189 57.77 48.88 -58.58
N SER A 190 58.68 48.73 -57.62
CA SER A 190 60.03 49.28 -57.71
C SER A 190 60.83 48.64 -58.84
N ILE A 191 60.71 47.32 -59.03
CA ILE A 191 61.28 46.61 -60.19
C ILE A 191 60.69 47.15 -61.49
N GLY A 192 59.37 47.38 -61.55
CA GLY A 192 58.71 47.99 -62.71
C GLY A 192 59.33 49.34 -63.10
N LYS A 193 59.58 50.22 -62.12
CA LYS A 193 60.26 51.51 -62.33
C LYS A 193 61.69 51.34 -62.86
N ILE A 194 62.43 50.35 -62.37
CA ILE A 194 63.78 50.03 -62.87
C ILE A 194 63.72 49.57 -64.32
N ILE A 195 62.76 48.71 -64.67
CA ILE A 195 62.56 48.26 -66.05
C ILE A 195 62.25 49.44 -66.98
N GLU A 196 61.45 50.41 -66.53
CA GLU A 196 61.14 51.64 -67.29
C GLU A 196 62.40 52.48 -67.55
N VAL A 197 63.26 52.66 -66.53
CA VAL A 197 64.56 53.33 -66.70
C VAL A 197 65.47 52.58 -67.67
N ILE A 198 65.55 51.24 -67.55
CA ILE A 198 66.34 50.40 -68.47
C ILE A 198 65.84 50.55 -69.91
N HIS A 199 64.52 50.57 -70.11
CA HIS A 199 63.92 50.77 -71.43
C HIS A 199 64.30 52.13 -72.03
N GLY A 200 64.22 53.20 -71.24
CA GLY A 200 64.64 54.54 -71.68
C GLY A 200 66.13 54.64 -72.01
N ILE A 201 67.01 53.98 -71.24
CA ILE A 201 68.45 53.90 -71.54
C ILE A 201 68.68 53.12 -72.84
N ALA A 202 67.97 52.00 -73.05
CA ALA A 202 68.10 51.21 -74.27
C ALA A 202 67.67 52.01 -75.51
N GLU A 203 66.58 52.78 -75.44
CA GLU A 203 66.17 53.70 -76.51
C GLU A 203 67.20 54.79 -76.78
N GLN A 204 67.74 55.43 -75.74
CA GLN A 204 68.84 56.40 -75.89
C GLN A 204 70.09 55.78 -76.50
N THR A 205 70.45 54.57 -76.08
CA THR A 205 71.61 53.84 -76.61
C THR A 205 71.40 53.49 -78.08
N ASN A 206 70.18 53.08 -78.45
CA ASN A 206 69.81 52.83 -79.84
C ASN A 206 69.87 54.11 -80.69
N LEU A 207 69.39 55.25 -80.16
CA LEU A 207 69.51 56.56 -80.82
C LEU A 207 70.97 57.03 -80.95
N LEU A 208 71.80 56.82 -79.93
CA LEU A 208 73.23 57.12 -79.96
C LEU A 208 73.97 56.26 -80.99
N ALA A 209 73.68 54.95 -81.02
CA ALA A 209 74.23 54.04 -82.01
C ALA A 209 73.80 54.42 -83.43
N LEU A 210 72.54 54.83 -83.63
CA LEU A 210 72.04 55.31 -84.91
C LEU A 210 72.72 56.62 -85.35
N ASN A 211 72.88 57.59 -84.44
CA ASN A 211 73.58 58.86 -84.71
C ASN A 211 75.09 58.68 -84.92
N ALA A 212 75.71 57.63 -84.37
CA ALA A 212 77.11 57.31 -84.61
C ALA A 212 77.35 56.58 -85.95
N THR A 213 76.29 56.18 -86.65
CA THR A 213 76.35 55.49 -87.95
C THR A 213 76.15 56.45 -89.14
N ILE A 214 75.76 57.70 -88.89
CA ILE A 214 75.61 58.80 -89.87
C ILE A 214 76.82 59.73 -89.76
#